data_AF-A0A9X1VCD7-F1
#
_entry.id   AF-A0A9X1VCD7-F1
#
_cell.length_a   1.000
_cell.length_b   1.000
_cell.length_c   1.000
_cell.angle_alpha   90.00
_cell.angle_beta   90.00
_cell.angle_gamma   90.00
#
_symmetry.space_group_name_H-M   'P 1'
#
loop_
_entity.id
_entity.type
_entity.pdbx_description
1 polymer ?
#
loop_
_entity_poly.entity_id
_entity_poly.type
_entity_poly.pdbx_seq_one_letter_code
_entity_poly.pdbx_strand_id
1 'polypeptide(L)'
;MPTSAQLPAHLTATRRTLTVWLLSNLGGTAWLVLDFCRYSPEDFAIPLVVGLMAALLSLATVPLAIPFFAMAQQQCITWRCRLLALAAVLLVFALGNFALLHLLPIGPASSLLRFSWPYLGTALAAALWVYRPQPAQRRQAAPLLLTWQPRPSRHPLLA
;
A
#
# COMPACT_ATOMS: atom_id res chain seq x y z
N MET A 1 29.35 11.28 -6.91
CA MET A 1 27.91 11.61 -6.98
C MET A 1 27.14 10.43 -6.40
N PRO A 2 26.25 10.65 -5.42
CA PRO A 2 25.81 9.59 -4.53
C PRO A 2 24.89 8.60 -5.26
N THR A 3 25.27 7.34 -5.20
CA THR A 3 24.46 6.16 -5.49
C THR A 3 23.23 6.22 -4.59
N SER A 4 22.08 6.57 -5.15
CA SER A 4 20.80 6.36 -4.48
C SER A 4 20.66 4.86 -4.24
N ALA A 5 20.86 4.44 -2.99
CA ALA A 5 20.72 3.05 -2.56
C ALA A 5 19.30 2.59 -2.92
N GLN A 6 19.15 1.87 -4.03
CA GLN A 6 17.91 1.20 -4.38
C GLN A 6 17.68 0.13 -3.33
N LEU A 7 16.69 0.35 -2.44
CA LEU A 7 16.27 -0.70 -1.53
C LEU A 7 15.82 -1.93 -2.34
N PRO A 8 16.18 -3.15 -1.90
CA PRO A 8 15.66 -4.38 -2.48
C PRO A 8 14.14 -4.35 -2.67
N ALA A 9 13.65 -4.87 -3.80
CA ALA A 9 12.23 -4.85 -4.16
C ALA A 9 11.33 -5.45 -3.05
N HIS A 10 11.80 -6.53 -2.41
CA HIS A 10 11.15 -7.14 -1.26
C HIS A 10 10.95 -6.15 -0.10
N LEU A 11 12.00 -5.39 0.27
CA LEU A 11 11.91 -4.40 1.35
C LEU A 11 10.95 -3.25 0.99
N THR A 12 10.91 -2.86 -0.29
CA THR A 12 9.98 -1.82 -0.75
C THR A 12 8.53 -2.31 -0.72
N ALA A 13 8.27 -3.56 -1.11
CA ALA A 13 6.94 -4.18 -1.04
C ALA A 13 6.46 -4.32 0.42
N THR A 14 7.32 -4.83 1.31
CA THR A 14 7.03 -4.94 2.75
C THR A 14 6.73 -3.57 3.34
N ARG A 15 7.54 -2.55 3.04
CA ARG A 15 7.30 -1.18 3.53
C ARG A 15 5.95 -0.63 3.08
N ARG A 16 5.57 -0.82 1.82
CA ARG A 16 4.26 -0.37 1.31
C ARG A 16 3.10 -1.11 1.97
N THR A 17 3.24 -2.43 2.12
CA THR A 17 2.24 -3.27 2.79
C THR A 17 2.04 -2.82 4.24
N LEU A 18 3.13 -2.62 4.99
CA LEU A 18 3.09 -2.12 6.36
C LEU A 18 2.52 -0.70 6.46
N THR A 19 2.80 0.16 5.47
CA THR A 19 2.24 1.52 5.42
C THR A 19 0.72 1.46 5.27
N VAL A 20 0.21 0.62 4.35
CA VAL A 20 -1.24 0.45 4.17
C VAL A 20 -1.88 -0.16 5.41
N TRP A 21 -1.26 -1.17 6.01
CA TRP A 21 -1.72 -1.79 7.25
C TRP A 21 -1.81 -0.77 8.39
N LEU A 22 -0.77 0.05 8.59
CA LEU A 22 -0.72 1.04 9.66
C LEU A 22 -1.80 2.11 9.48
N LEU A 23 -1.91 2.66 8.26
CA LEU A 23 -2.92 3.69 7.95
C LEU A 23 -4.35 3.14 8.06
N SER A 24 -4.56 1.89 7.66
CA SER A 24 -5.86 1.22 7.82
C SER A 24 -6.25 1.10 9.30
N ASN A 25 -5.35 0.57 10.13
CA ASN A 25 -5.63 0.33 11.55
C ASN A 25 -5.77 1.63 12.34
N LEU A 26 -4.87 2.59 12.14
CA LEU A 26 -4.97 3.90 12.79
C LEU A 26 -6.22 4.65 12.33
N GLY A 27 -6.48 4.68 11.03
CA GLY A 27 -7.64 5.38 10.48
C GLY A 27 -8.96 4.75 10.90
N GLY A 28 -9.07 3.42 10.85
CA GLY A 28 -10.27 2.70 11.25
C GLY A 28 -10.56 2.87 12.75
N THR A 29 -9.53 2.78 13.58
CA THR A 29 -9.64 2.99 15.03
C THR A 29 -10.00 4.44 15.35
N ALA A 30 -9.35 5.42 14.71
CA ALA A 30 -9.67 6.83 14.89
C ALA A 30 -11.13 7.13 14.50
N TRP A 31 -11.62 6.53 13.41
CA TRP A 31 -13.01 6.65 13.02
C TRP A 31 -13.96 6.08 14.08
N LEU A 32 -13.68 4.87 14.59
CA LEU A 32 -14.48 4.26 15.66
C LEU A 32 -14.48 5.11 16.93
N VAL A 33 -13.33 5.65 17.32
CA VAL A 33 -13.23 6.56 18.47
C VAL A 33 -14.10 7.80 18.25
N LEU A 34 -14.02 8.43 17.07
CA LEU A 34 -14.84 9.60 16.77
C LEU A 34 -16.35 9.28 16.77
N ASP A 35 -16.74 8.11 16.26
CA ASP A 35 -18.14 7.68 16.25
C ASP A 35 -18.65 7.41 17.67
N PHE A 36 -17.88 6.66 18.47
CA PHE A 36 -18.22 6.39 19.87
C PHE A 36 -18.26 7.66 20.73
N CYS A 37 -17.27 8.56 20.59
CA CYS A 37 -17.21 9.79 21.35
C CYS A 37 -18.40 10.74 21.08
N ARG A 38 -19.11 10.59 19.95
CA ARG A 38 -20.34 11.36 19.68
C ARG A 38 -21.52 10.91 20.53
N TYR A 39 -21.56 9.64 20.92
CA TYR A 39 -22.69 9.06 21.66
C TYR A 39 -22.35 8.83 23.14
N SER A 40 -21.15 8.33 23.43
CA SER A 40 -20.66 8.03 24.79
C SER A 40 -19.16 8.37 24.90
N PRO A 41 -18.79 9.62 25.25
CA PRO A 41 -17.39 10.02 25.37
C PRO A 41 -16.65 9.30 26.52
N GLU A 42 -17.38 8.81 27.52
CA GLU A 42 -16.79 8.10 28.66
C GLU A 42 -16.32 6.68 28.29
N ASP A 43 -16.84 6.12 27.19
CA ASP A 43 -16.57 4.76 26.73
C ASP A 43 -15.46 4.67 25.67
N PHE A 44 -14.62 5.71 25.52
CA PHE A 44 -13.59 5.80 24.47
C PHE A 44 -12.53 4.68 24.54
N ALA A 45 -12.38 4.00 25.70
CA ALA A 45 -11.49 2.86 25.84
C ALA A 45 -11.93 1.65 24.99
N ILE A 46 -13.24 1.49 24.77
CA ILE A 46 -13.80 0.38 23.98
C ILE A 46 -13.29 0.39 22.54
N PRO A 47 -13.46 1.46 21.74
CA PRO A 47 -12.95 1.48 20.37
C PRO A 47 -11.42 1.39 20.30
N LEU A 48 -10.68 1.83 21.32
CA LEU A 48 -9.22 1.65 21.38
C LEU A 48 -8.81 0.18 21.55
N VAL A 49 -9.46 -0.55 22.45
CA VAL A 49 -9.21 -1.99 22.65
C VAL A 49 -9.62 -2.78 21.41
N VAL A 50 -10.79 -2.48 20.83
CA VAL A 50 -11.24 -3.08 19.58
C VAL A 50 -10.23 -2.82 18.45
N GLY A 51 -9.74 -1.58 18.34
CA GLY A 51 -8.74 -1.21 17.35
C GLY A 51 -7.40 -1.90 17.54
N LEU A 52 -6.94 -2.07 18.78
CA LEU A 52 -5.73 -2.84 19.08
C LEU A 52 -5.89 -4.31 18.69
N MET A 53 -7.02 -4.92 19.03
CA MET A 53 -7.32 -6.31 18.65
C MET A 53 -7.36 -6.50 17.13
N ALA A 54 -8.02 -5.57 16.42
CA ALA A 54 -8.04 -5.57 14.95
C ALA A 54 -6.63 -5.43 14.35
N ALA A 55 -5.79 -4.56 14.93
CA ALA A 55 -4.41 -4.37 14.50
C ALA A 55 -3.57 -5.63 14.68
N LEU A 56 -3.64 -6.27 15.85
CA LEU A 56 -2.89 -7.50 16.13
C LEU A 56 -3.33 -8.65 15.23
N LEU A 57 -4.64 -8.83 15.04
CA LEU A 57 -5.15 -9.91 14.20
C LEU A 57 -4.83 -9.67 12.73
N SER A 58 -5.02 -8.45 12.23
CA SER A 58 -4.69 -8.12 10.84
C SER A 58 -3.19 -8.23 10.59
N LEU A 59 -2.33 -7.92 11.57
CA LEU A 59 -0.88 -8.07 11.45
C LEU A 59 -0.47 -9.52 11.15
N ALA A 60 -1.15 -10.51 11.72
CA ALA A 60 -0.91 -11.92 11.41
C ALA A 60 -1.20 -12.27 9.94
N THR A 61 -2.10 -11.52 9.29
CA THR A 61 -2.47 -11.72 7.88
C THR A 61 -1.64 -10.87 6.89
N VAL A 62 -0.89 -9.88 7.38
CA VAL A 62 -0.06 -8.98 6.54
C VAL A 62 0.93 -9.72 5.63
N PRO A 63 1.63 -10.79 6.06
CA PRO A 63 2.57 -11.50 5.20
C PRO A 63 1.94 -12.03 3.90
N LEU A 64 0.63 -12.36 3.92
CA LEU A 64 -0.08 -12.83 2.73
C LEU A 64 -0.28 -11.75 1.67
N ALA A 65 -0.30 -10.47 2.08
CA ALA A 65 -0.42 -9.36 1.14
C ALA A 65 0.90 -9.02 0.43
N ILE A 66 2.05 -9.33 1.04
CA ILE A 66 3.38 -8.99 0.49
C ILE A 66 3.51 -9.47 -0.98
N PRO A 67 3.05 -10.70 -1.32
CA PRO A 67 2.60 -11.17 -2.61
C PRO A 67 2.39 -10.15 -3.71
N PHE A 68 1.23 -9.54 -3.51
CA PHE A 68 0.50 -8.67 -4.40
C PHE A 68 1.20 -7.33 -4.50
N PHE A 69 1.73 -6.81 -3.40
CA PHE A 69 2.48 -5.55 -3.39
C PHE A 69 3.82 -5.69 -4.12
N ALA A 70 4.46 -6.85 -4.06
CA ALA A 70 5.68 -7.14 -4.83
C ALA A 70 5.37 -7.25 -6.33
N MET A 71 4.31 -7.98 -6.72
CA MET A 71 3.87 -8.07 -8.12
C MET A 71 3.46 -6.69 -8.69
N ALA A 72 2.78 -5.88 -7.89
CA ALA A 72 2.37 -4.53 -8.28
C ALA A 72 3.56 -3.58 -8.54
N GLN A 73 4.76 -3.89 -8.05
CA GLN A 73 5.97 -3.12 -8.34
C GLN A 73 6.67 -3.54 -9.63
N GLN A 74 6.68 -4.83 -9.96
CA GLN A 74 7.52 -5.34 -11.04
C GLN A 74 6.87 -5.25 -12.43
N GLN A 75 5.53 -5.31 -12.53
CA GLN A 75 4.88 -5.65 -13.80
C GLN A 75 3.79 -4.69 -14.29
N CYS A 76 3.61 -3.52 -13.66
CA CYS A 76 2.34 -2.81 -13.81
C CYS A 76 2.43 -1.39 -14.39
N ILE A 77 1.62 -1.19 -15.44
CA ILE A 77 1.02 0.09 -15.83
C ILE A 77 0.08 0.54 -14.71
N THR A 78 0.05 1.83 -14.40
CA THR A 78 -0.51 2.44 -13.18
C THR A 78 -1.87 1.88 -12.73
N TRP A 79 -2.78 1.56 -13.67
CA TRP A 79 -4.09 0.97 -13.37
C TRP A 79 -4.02 -0.46 -12.81
N ARG A 80 -3.17 -1.33 -13.39
CA ARG A 80 -2.98 -2.71 -12.93
C ARG A 80 -2.38 -2.77 -11.52
N CYS A 81 -1.48 -1.85 -11.18
CA CYS A 81 -0.93 -1.74 -9.81
C CYS A 81 -2.05 -1.56 -8.79
N ARG A 82 -3.00 -0.65 -9.09
CA ARG A 82 -4.09 -0.32 -8.18
C ARG A 82 -5.03 -1.50 -8.00
N LEU A 83 -5.41 -2.17 -9.09
CA LEU A 83 -6.26 -3.36 -8.99
C LEU A 83 -5.62 -4.45 -8.13
N LEU A 84 -4.32 -4.72 -8.29
CA LEU A 84 -3.60 -5.68 -7.45
C LEU A 84 -3.53 -5.25 -5.99
N ALA A 85 -3.26 -3.97 -5.71
CA ALA A 85 -3.23 -3.44 -4.36
C ALA A 85 -4.61 -3.49 -3.68
N LEU A 86 -5.67 -3.17 -4.42
CA LEU A 86 -7.05 -3.26 -3.96
C LEU A 86 -7.46 -4.71 -3.70
N ALA A 87 -7.09 -5.63 -4.58
CA ALA A 87 -7.33 -7.06 -4.38
C ALA A 87 -6.62 -7.57 -3.12
N ALA A 88 -5.38 -7.15 -2.88
CA ALA A 88 -4.63 -7.49 -1.67
C ALA A 88 -5.33 -6.98 -0.39
N VAL A 89 -5.81 -5.73 -0.42
CA VAL A 89 -6.58 -5.13 0.69
C VAL A 89 -7.86 -5.91 0.96
N LEU A 90 -8.64 -6.22 -0.09
CA LEU A 90 -9.88 -6.98 0.04
C LEU A 90 -9.64 -8.39 0.58
N LEU A 91 -8.58 -9.06 0.13
CA LEU A 91 -8.20 -10.38 0.61
C LEU A 91 -7.85 -10.36 2.11
N VAL A 92 -6.97 -9.44 2.53
CA VAL A 92 -6.60 -9.28 3.94
C VAL A 92 -7.81 -8.93 4.79
N PHE A 93 -8.67 -8.04 4.30
CA PHE A 93 -9.89 -7.66 5.00
C PHE A 93 -10.83 -8.86 5.18
N ALA A 94 -11.08 -9.63 4.12
CA ALA A 94 -11.93 -10.81 4.19
C ALA A 94 -11.37 -11.86 5.16
N LEU A 95 -10.07 -12.15 5.09
CA LEU A 95 -9.39 -13.09 5.98
C LEU A 95 -9.44 -12.63 7.44
N GLY A 96 -9.18 -11.35 7.70
CA GLY A 96 -9.25 -10.79 9.05
C GLY A 96 -10.65 -10.88 9.64
N ASN A 97 -11.68 -10.54 8.86
CA ASN A 97 -13.08 -10.66 9.30
C ASN A 97 -13.50 -12.12 9.50
N PHE A 98 -13.08 -13.03 8.61
CA PHE A 98 -13.31 -14.46 8.76
C PHE A 98 -12.69 -14.99 10.06
N ALA A 99 -11.44 -14.61 10.34
CA ALA A 99 -10.77 -14.95 11.59
C ALA A 99 -11.52 -14.38 12.81
N LEU A 100 -11.96 -13.11 12.77
CA LEU A 100 -12.74 -12.51 13.86
C LEU A 100 -14.05 -13.26 14.13
N LEU A 101 -14.79 -13.65 13.09
CA LEU A 101 -16.05 -14.39 13.22
C LEU A 101 -15.88 -15.75 13.87
N HIS A 102 -14.76 -16.42 13.61
CA HIS A 102 -14.48 -17.74 14.16
C HIS A 102 -13.79 -17.71 15.52
N LEU A 103 -13.02 -16.66 15.81
CA LEU A 103 -12.23 -16.54 17.04
C LEU A 103 -12.97 -15.81 18.16
N LEU A 104 -13.93 -14.93 17.84
CA LEU A 104 -14.65 -14.14 18.83
C LEU A 104 -16.17 -14.28 18.67
N PRO A 105 -16.93 -14.32 19.76
CA PRO A 105 -18.39 -14.38 19.74
C PRO A 105 -19.01 -13.00 19.44
N ILE A 106 -18.72 -12.40 18.28
CA ILE A 106 -19.11 -11.02 17.92
C ILE A 106 -20.57 -10.93 17.41
N GLY A 107 -21.34 -12.02 17.51
CA GLY A 107 -22.69 -12.09 16.97
C GLY A 107 -22.69 -12.20 15.44
N PRO A 108 -23.73 -11.70 14.75
CA PRO A 108 -23.86 -11.90 13.31
C PRO A 108 -22.81 -11.11 12.51
N ALA A 109 -22.51 -11.58 11.30
CA ALA A 109 -21.56 -10.94 10.39
C ALA A 109 -21.88 -9.47 10.09
N SER A 110 -23.16 -9.09 10.12
CA SER A 110 -23.61 -7.71 9.93
C SER A 110 -23.17 -6.77 11.06
N SER A 111 -23.04 -7.26 12.30
CA SER A 111 -22.51 -6.47 13.42
C SER A 111 -21.02 -6.25 13.26
N LEU A 112 -20.27 -7.31 12.95
CA LEU A 112 -18.84 -7.25 12.69
C LEU A 112 -18.52 -6.25 11.56
N LEU A 113 -19.27 -6.29 10.47
CA LEU A 113 -19.07 -5.41 9.33
C LEU A 113 -19.22 -3.93 9.70
N ARG A 114 -20.13 -3.56 10.62
CA ARG A 114 -20.22 -2.16 11.08
C ARG A 114 -18.93 -1.69 11.75
N PHE A 115 -18.30 -2.56 12.53
CA PHE A 115 -17.03 -2.24 13.20
C PHE A 115 -15.84 -2.29 12.24
N SER A 116 -15.84 -3.17 11.25
CA SER A 116 -14.69 -3.35 10.35
C SER A 116 -14.74 -2.46 9.11
N TRP A 117 -15.89 -1.94 8.70
CA TRP A 117 -16.03 -1.06 7.52
C TRP A 117 -15.11 0.16 7.53
N PRO A 118 -14.92 0.88 8.66
CA PRO A 118 -13.98 2.00 8.72
C PRO A 118 -12.54 1.59 8.35
N TYR A 119 -12.11 0.39 8.77
CA TYR A 119 -10.79 -0.15 8.46
C TYR A 119 -10.63 -0.45 6.97
N LEU A 120 -11.69 -0.96 6.32
CA LEU A 120 -11.70 -1.16 4.88
C LEU A 120 -11.59 0.16 4.14
N GLY A 121 -12.41 1.15 4.50
CA GLY A 121 -12.40 2.47 3.85
C GLY A 121 -11.03 3.12 3.90
N THR A 122 -10.37 3.09 5.05
CA THR A 122 -9.03 3.66 5.24
C THR A 122 -7.94 2.84 4.57
N ALA A 123 -8.06 1.50 4.51
CA ALA A 123 -7.16 0.64 3.76
C ALA A 123 -7.21 0.93 2.25
N LEU A 124 -8.41 1.07 1.70
CA LEU A 124 -8.62 1.41 0.28
C LEU A 124 -8.03 2.78 -0.03
N ALA A 125 -8.30 3.79 0.80
CA ALA A 125 -7.72 5.13 0.66
C ALA A 125 -6.18 5.10 0.73
N ALA A 126 -5.61 4.36 1.68
CA ALA A 126 -4.17 4.19 1.82
C ALA A 126 -3.55 3.49 0.59
N ALA A 127 -4.17 2.42 0.08
CA ALA A 127 -3.69 1.72 -1.11
C ALA A 127 -3.73 2.63 -2.35
N LEU A 128 -4.81 3.38 -2.55
CA LEU A 128 -4.94 4.34 -3.65
C LEU A 128 -3.91 5.47 -3.54
N TRP A 129 -3.61 5.94 -2.33
CA TRP A 129 -2.56 6.93 -2.07
C TRP A 129 -1.18 6.38 -2.41
N VAL A 130 -0.84 5.19 -1.90
CA VAL A 130 0.48 4.55 -2.12
C VAL A 130 0.73 4.30 -3.60
N TYR A 131 -0.31 3.98 -4.37
CA TYR A 131 -0.28 3.76 -5.82
C TYR A 131 -0.89 4.93 -6.61
N ARG A 132 -0.82 6.15 -6.07
CA ARG A 132 -1.22 7.37 -6.79
C ARG A 132 -0.42 7.47 -8.09
N PRO A 133 -1.02 7.98 -9.17
CA PRO A 133 -0.30 8.15 -10.41
C PRO A 133 0.75 9.22 -10.14
N GLN A 134 2.03 8.84 -10.17
CA GLN A 134 3.06 9.87 -10.26
C GLN A 134 2.87 10.52 -11.63
N PRO A 135 2.74 11.86 -11.72
CA PRO A 135 2.79 12.52 -13.01
C PRO A 135 4.06 12.01 -13.65
N ALA A 136 3.94 11.40 -14.84
CA ALA A 136 5.05 10.81 -15.55
C ALA A 136 6.18 11.83 -15.51
N GLN A 137 7.19 11.56 -14.68
CA GLN A 137 8.41 12.34 -14.68
C GLN A 137 8.84 12.28 -16.13
N ARG A 138 8.78 13.46 -16.79
CA ARG A 138 9.06 13.66 -18.21
C ARG A 138 9.96 12.54 -18.69
N ARG A 139 9.44 11.71 -19.59
CA ARG A 139 10.28 10.92 -20.50
C ARG A 139 11.52 11.75 -20.74
N GLN A 140 12.65 11.25 -20.26
CA GLN A 140 13.99 11.57 -20.71
C GLN A 140 14.01 12.79 -21.64
N ALA A 141 14.23 13.99 -21.09
CA ALA A 141 14.86 15.04 -21.88
C ALA A 141 16.32 14.64 -22.07
N ALA A 142 16.53 13.58 -22.83
CA ALA A 142 17.75 13.29 -23.53
C ALA A 142 17.28 12.73 -24.87
N PRO A 143 17.29 13.59 -25.89
CA PRO A 143 18.13 13.21 -27.00
C PRO A 143 19.04 14.37 -27.45
N LEU A 144 20.29 13.99 -27.71
CA LEU A 144 21.15 14.61 -28.73
C LEU A 144 21.74 15.98 -28.40
N LEU A 145 22.58 16.07 -27.36
CA LEU A 145 23.78 16.89 -27.53
C LEU A 145 24.69 16.12 -28.49
N LEU A 146 24.69 16.58 -29.74
CA LEU A 146 25.66 16.26 -30.76
C LEU A 146 27.07 16.28 -30.16
N THR A 147 27.65 15.12 -29.92
CA THR A 147 29.10 14.98 -29.99
C THR A 147 29.46 15.06 -31.47
N TRP A 148 29.58 16.28 -32.00
CA TRP A 148 30.31 16.55 -33.22
C TRP A 148 31.77 16.16 -32.95
N GLN A 149 32.12 14.90 -33.19
CA GLN A 149 33.51 14.51 -33.35
C GLN A 149 33.83 14.63 -34.84
N PRO A 150 34.66 15.60 -35.27
CA PRO A 150 35.18 15.60 -36.62
C PRO A 150 36.06 14.35 -36.79
N ARG A 151 35.64 13.48 -37.71
CA ARG A 151 36.41 12.32 -38.16
C ARG A 151 37.71 12.85 -38.80
N PRO A 152 38.91 12.49 -38.33
CA PRO A 152 40.12 12.85 -39.06
C PRO A 152 40.15 12.06 -40.37
N SER A 153 40.07 12.78 -41.48
CA SER A 153 40.24 12.26 -42.83
C SER A 153 41.62 11.64 -42.97
N ARG A 154 41.72 10.30 -42.87
CA ARG A 154 42.89 9.58 -43.36
C ARG A 154 42.86 9.61 -44.88
N HIS A 155 43.64 10.49 -45.48
CA HIS A 155 44.00 10.33 -46.89
C HIS A 155 44.93 9.11 -47.04
N PRO A 156 44.64 8.20 -47.98
CA PRO A 156 45.55 7.10 -48.29
C PRO A 156 46.77 7.60 -49.06
N LEU A 157 47.91 6.99 -48.73
CA LEU A 157 49.18 7.08 -49.47
C LEU A 157 48.97 6.66 -50.94
N LEU A 158 49.50 7.45 -51.87
CA LEU A 158 49.98 7.03 -53.18
C LEU A 158 51.45 7.49 -53.18
N ALA A 159 52.40 6.56 -53.03
CA ALA A 159 53.08 5.84 -54.12
C ALA A 159 54.03 6.77 -54.89
#